data_AF-A0A6I7LY83-F1
#
_entry.id   AF-A0A6I7LY83-F1
#
_cell.length_a   1.000
_cell.length_b   1.000
_cell.length_c   1.000
_cell.angle_alpha   90.00
_cell.angle_beta   90.00
_cell.angle_gamma   90.00
#
_symmetry.space_group_name_H-M   'P 1'
#
loop_
_entity.id
_entity.type
_entity.pdbx_description
1 polymer ?
#
loop_
_entity_poly.entity_id
_entity_poly.type
_entity_poly.pdbx_seq_one_letter_code
_entity_poly.pdbx_strand_id
1 'polypeptide(L)'
;MIQMLVLSLLLETAGIICVVPALNNRTESCPPFALDSIRFKYLKPVWKIKSWFTPKGYRLYLWAVGFWATGALLGAIYWFAKS
;
A
#
# COMPACT_ATOMS: atom_id res chain seq x y z
N MET A 1 -16.21 5.03 -18.23
CA MET A 1 -16.38 4.10 -17.10
C MET A 1 -15.28 3.04 -17.00
N ILE A 2 -14.97 2.24 -18.05
CA ILE A 2 -13.90 1.22 -18.00
C ILE A 2 -12.52 1.81 -17.63
N GLN A 3 -12.22 3.02 -18.11
CA GLN A 3 -10.96 3.73 -17.81
C GLN A 3 -10.74 3.96 -16.30
N MET A 4 -11.79 4.17 -15.50
CA MET A 4 -11.67 4.35 -14.04
C MET A 4 -11.31 3.04 -13.33
N LEU A 5 -11.87 1.92 -13.79
CA LEU A 5 -11.53 0.59 -13.28
C LEU A 5 -10.07 0.23 -13.61
N VAL A 6 -9.63 0.53 -14.84
CA VAL A 6 -8.22 0.34 -15.24
C VAL A 6 -7.30 1.21 -14.39
N LEU A 7 -7.65 2.47 -14.14
CA LEU A 7 -6.87 3.37 -13.30
C LEU A 7 -6.80 2.87 -11.84
N SER A 8 -7.89 2.36 -11.29
CA SER A 8 -7.94 1.73 -9.96
C SER A 8 -6.92 0.58 -9.86
N LEU A 9 -6.94 -0.33 -10.83
CA LEU A 9 -6.04 -1.49 -10.89
C LEU A 9 -4.57 -1.05 -11.04
N LEU A 10 -4.30 -0.03 -11.86
CA LEU A 10 -2.95 0.51 -12.03
C LEU A 10 -2.41 1.12 -10.74
N LEU A 11 -3.24 1.86 -10.01
CA LEU A 11 -2.87 2.42 -8.71
C LEU A 11 -2.63 1.31 -7.68
N GLU A 12 -3.46 0.27 -7.66
CA GLU A 12 -3.22 -0.87 -6.77
C GLU A 12 -1.91 -1.59 -7.07
N THR A 13 -1.61 -1.78 -8.35
CA THR A 13 -0.34 -2.37 -8.81
C THR A 13 0.84 -1.47 -8.45
N ALA A 14 0.73 -0.15 -8.64
CA ALA A 14 1.76 0.81 -8.25
C ALA A 14 2.03 0.77 -6.74
N GLY A 15 0.98 0.60 -5.93
CA GLY A 15 1.12 0.39 -4.49
C GLY A 15 1.97 -0.84 -4.16
N ILE A 16 1.69 -1.99 -4.80
CA ILE A 16 2.47 -3.23 -4.63
C ILE A 16 3.93 -3.02 -5.05
N ILE A 17 4.17 -2.37 -6.19
CA ILE A 17 5.51 -2.06 -6.70
C ILE A 17 6.28 -1.18 -5.71
N CYS A 18 5.63 -0.25 -5.00
CA CYS A 18 6.29 0.59 -3.99
C CYS A 18 6.58 -0.15 -2.68
N VAL A 19 5.80 -1.19 -2.33
CA VAL A 19 6.02 -1.97 -1.10
C VAL A 19 7.26 -2.83 -1.18
N VAL A 20 7.55 -3.47 -2.31
CA VAL A 20 8.76 -4.31 -2.48
C VAL A 20 10.05 -3.57 -2.12
N PRO A 21 10.38 -2.39 -2.69
CA PRO A 21 11.56 -1.63 -2.31
C PRO A 21 11.43 -0.99 -0.93
N ALA A 22 10.22 -0.73 -0.42
CA ALA A 22 10.04 -0.29 0.97
C ALA A 22 10.48 -1.37 1.96
N LEU A 23 10.11 -2.64 1.72
CA LEU A 23 10.51 -3.79 2.53
C LEU A 23 12.03 -4.04 2.47
N ASN A 24 12.66 -3.79 1.33
CA ASN A 24 14.12 -3.83 1.19
C ASN A 24 14.84 -2.70 1.96
N ASN A 25 14.10 -1.68 2.39
CA ASN A 25 14.59 -0.54 3.18
C ASN A 25 14.06 -0.60 4.63
N ARG A 26 13.92 -1.80 5.19
CA ARG A 26 13.49 -2.00 6.58
C ARG A 26 14.62 -1.79 7.59
N THR A 27 14.27 -1.41 8.81
CA THR A 27 15.19 -1.40 9.96
C THR A 27 15.22 -2.77 10.65
N GLU A 28 16.22 -3.01 11.50
CA GLU A 28 16.34 -4.26 12.29
C GLU A 28 15.15 -4.49 13.24
N SER A 29 14.45 -3.42 13.63
CA SER A 29 13.22 -3.47 14.44
C SER A 29 11.99 -3.94 13.67
N CYS A 30 12.08 -4.08 12.34
CA CYS A 30 10.99 -4.56 11.51
C CYS A 30 10.82 -6.07 11.67
N PRO A 31 9.65 -6.55 12.12
CA PRO A 31 9.42 -7.98 12.23
C PRO A 31 9.59 -8.68 10.88
N PRO A 32 10.06 -9.93 10.84
CA PRO A 32 10.20 -10.67 9.60
C PRO A 32 8.87 -10.66 8.84
N PHE A 33 8.93 -10.28 7.57
CA PHE A 33 7.78 -10.26 6.69
C PHE A 33 7.47 -11.71 6.31
N ALA A 34 6.61 -12.38 7.08
CA ALA A 34 6.10 -13.69 6.70
C ALA A 34 4.87 -13.47 5.80
N LEU A 35 4.93 -13.97 4.56
CA LEU A 35 3.79 -13.95 3.63
C LEU A 35 2.54 -14.64 4.25
N ASP A 36 2.75 -15.64 5.11
CA ASP A 36 1.71 -16.31 5.91
C ASP A 36 1.03 -15.39 6.94
N SER A 37 1.64 -14.23 7.18
CA SER A 37 1.20 -13.24 8.17
C SER A 37 0.77 -11.92 7.55
N ILE A 38 0.32 -11.91 6.29
CA ILE A 38 -0.62 -10.89 5.75
C ILE A 38 -1.98 -10.93 6.50
N ARG A 39 -2.07 -11.60 7.66
CA ARG A 39 -3.04 -11.26 8.68
C ARG A 39 -2.87 -9.81 9.09
N PHE A 40 -3.97 -9.14 9.38
CA PHE A 40 -4.16 -7.76 9.88
C PHE A 40 -3.15 -7.21 10.92
N LYS A 41 -2.18 -8.00 11.39
CA LYS A 41 -1.09 -7.64 12.29
C LYS A 41 -0.11 -6.61 11.69
N TYR A 42 0.01 -6.51 10.37
CA TYR A 42 0.80 -5.48 9.66
C TYR A 42 -0.04 -4.29 9.17
N LEU A 43 -1.37 -4.36 9.28
CA LEU A 43 -2.30 -3.22 9.17
C LEU A 43 -2.23 -2.36 10.44
N LYS A 44 -1.02 -2.12 10.94
CA LYS A 44 -0.82 -1.10 11.95
C LYS A 44 -0.92 0.26 11.25
N PRO A 45 -1.48 1.26 11.95
CA PRO A 45 -1.49 2.60 11.43
C PRO A 45 -0.10 3.05 11.00
N VAL A 46 -0.05 3.83 9.92
CA VAL A 46 1.19 4.28 9.27
C VAL A 46 2.18 4.91 10.26
N TRP A 47 1.68 5.59 11.30
CA TRP A 47 2.52 6.18 12.36
C TRP A 47 3.22 5.16 13.26
N LYS A 48 2.64 3.97 13.48
CA LYS A 48 3.22 2.92 14.33
C LYS A 48 4.34 2.13 13.65
N ILE A 49 4.43 2.22 12.33
CA ILE A 49 5.40 1.48 11.51
C ILE A 49 6.54 2.36 11.00
N LYS A 50 6.55 3.66 11.33
CA LYS A 50 7.63 4.59 10.96
C LYS A 50 9.01 4.09 11.40
N SER A 51 9.09 3.49 12.59
CA SER A 51 10.33 2.93 13.14
C SER A 51 10.75 1.59 12.52
N TRP A 52 9.93 0.99 11.65
CA TRP A 52 10.21 -0.27 10.95
C TRP A 52 10.91 -0.07 9.60
N PHE A 53 11.01 1.18 9.14
CA PHE A 53 11.59 1.51 7.85
C PHE A 53 12.64 2.61 7.99
N THR A 54 13.65 2.59 7.13
CA THR A 54 14.53 3.75 6.96
C THR A 54 13.71 4.94 6.44
N PRO A 55 14.19 6.18 6.54
CA PRO A 55 13.47 7.34 6.01
C PRO A 55 13.07 7.20 4.53
N LYS A 56 13.91 6.52 3.73
CA LYS A 56 13.63 6.20 2.33
C LYS A 56 12.55 5.12 2.20
N GLY A 57 12.66 4.03 2.97
CA GLY A 57 11.66 2.96 3.00
C GLY A 57 10.28 3.45 3.44
N TYR A 58 10.23 4.31 4.47
CA TYR A 58 8.99 4.88 4.98
C TYR A 58 8.31 5.79 3.95
N ARG A 59 9.08 6.60 3.20
CA ARG A 59 8.53 7.40 2.09
C ARG A 59 7.91 6.52 1.01
N LEU A 60 8.60 5.45 0.58
CA LEU A 60 8.07 4.50 -0.39
C LEU A 60 6.80 3.80 0.11
N TYR A 61 6.77 3.45 1.40
CA TYR A 61 5.58 2.88 2.03
C TYR A 61 4.41 3.87 2.05
N LEU A 62 4.66 5.15 2.36
CA LEU A 62 3.64 6.20 2.28
C LEU A 62 3.06 6.35 0.86
N TRP A 63 3.92 6.32 -0.16
CA TRP A 63 3.47 6.30 -1.55
C TRP A 63 2.60 5.08 -1.85
N ALA A 64 3.00 3.90 -1.38
CA ALA A 64 2.22 2.67 -1.57
C ALA A 64 0.81 2.79 -0.97
N VAL A 65 0.71 3.27 0.27
CA VAL A 65 -0.57 3.52 0.94
C VAL A 65 -1.39 4.57 0.20
N GLY A 66 -0.75 5.65 -0.27
CA GLY A 66 -1.41 6.68 -1.07
C GLY A 66 -2.03 6.13 -2.34
N PHE A 67 -1.29 5.30 -3.07
CA PHE A 67 -1.77 4.63 -4.30
C PHE A 67 -2.91 3.65 -4.01
N TRP A 68 -2.82 2.84 -2.96
CA TRP A 68 -3.91 1.95 -2.57
C TRP A 68 -5.17 2.70 -2.14
N ALA A 69 -5.03 3.78 -1.37
CA ALA A 69 -6.16 4.58 -0.94
C ALA A 69 -6.87 5.26 -2.13
N THR A 70 -6.10 5.82 -3.08
CA THR A 70 -6.67 6.43 -4.28
C THR A 70 -7.26 5.40 -5.25
N GLY A 71 -6.59 4.25 -5.42
CA GLY A 71 -7.12 3.11 -6.19
C GLY A 71 -8.46 2.64 -5.63
N ALA A 72 -8.51 2.33 -4.33
CA ALA A 72 -9.74 1.89 -3.66
C ALA A 72 -10.86 2.94 -3.76
N LEU A 73 -10.55 4.24 -3.63
CA LEU A 73 -11.53 5.31 -3.79
C LEU A 73 -12.09 5.37 -5.21
N LEU A 74 -11.24 5.26 -6.23
CA LEU A 74 -11.66 5.24 -7.63
C LEU A 74 -12.49 3.99 -7.96
N GLY A 75 -12.10 2.83 -7.44
CA GLY A 75 -12.87 1.60 -7.52
C GLY A 75 -14.26 1.77 -6.89
N ALA A 76 -14.33 2.35 -5.69
CA ALA A 76 -15.60 2.63 -5.02
C ALA A 76 -16.48 3.60 -5.83
N ILE A 77 -15.92 4.71 -6.33
CA ILE A 77 -16.63 5.66 -7.19
C ILE A 77 -17.16 4.97 -8.45
N TYR A 78 -16.37 4.10 -9.08
CA TYR A 78 -16.81 3.33 -10.25
C TYR A 78 -18.02 2.44 -9.91
N TRP A 79 -18.00 1.75 -8.77
CA TRP A 79 -19.13 0.92 -8.33
C TRP A 79 -20.38 1.74 -8.03
N PHE A 80 -20.25 2.87 -7.33
CA PHE A 80 -21.37 3.78 -7.06
C PHE A 80 -21.91 4.48 -8.32
N ALA A 81 -21.07 4.78 -9.29
CA ALA A 81 -21.50 5.38 -10.56
C ALA A 81 -22.13 4.37 -11.53
N LYS A 82 -21.92 3.07 -11.27
CA LYS A 82 -22.52 1.98 -12.05
C LYS A 82 -23.90 1.56 -11.53
N SER A 83 -24.15 1.72 -10.22
CA SER A 83 -25.45 1.46 -9.57
C SER A 83 -26.47 2.52 -9.89
#